data_AF-A0A952KIR3-F1
#
_entry.id   AF-A0A952KIR3-F1
#
_cell.length_a   1.000
_cell.length_b   1.000
_cell.length_c   1.000
_cell.angle_alpha   90.00
_cell.angle_beta   90.00
_cell.angle_gamma   90.00
#
_symmetry.space_group_name_H-M   'P 1'
#
loop_
_entity.id
_entity.type
_entity.pdbx_description
1 polymer ?
#
loop_
_entity_poly.entity_id
_entity_poly.type
_entity_poly.pdbx_seq_one_letter_code
_entity_poly.pdbx_strand_id
1 'polypeptide(L)'
;RVITPLIVGGGQELGLRAGTENVAGIAAFAAAVEACQGIDEAVSRAQASVEASLKELGVTILGADVARVPGIMAMVQPDWASNLQLIQMDMAGICVSSGSACSSGKVKASRVVAAMGLPVMADKTLRVSSGWTTTPADWDRFYDAWSKGYETYLKRHAKAPVKEQA
;
A
#
# COMPACT_ATOMS: atom_id res chain seq x y z
N ARG A 1 -11.50 27.86 -19.19
CA ARG A 1 -12.13 26.52 -19.40
C ARG A 1 -13.38 26.49 -18.53
N VAL A 2 -14.57 26.35 -19.12
CA VAL A 2 -15.81 26.19 -18.33
C VAL A 2 -15.91 24.71 -17.95
N ILE A 3 -16.06 24.41 -16.66
CA ILE A 3 -16.25 23.05 -16.15
C ILE A 3 -17.76 22.79 -16.13
N THR A 4 -18.21 21.71 -16.78
CA THR A 4 -19.61 21.30 -16.73
C THR A 4 -19.89 20.54 -15.42
N PRO A 5 -20.90 20.93 -14.63
CA PRO A 5 -21.19 20.28 -13.35
C PRO A 5 -21.68 18.83 -13.57
N LEU A 6 -21.15 17.89 -12.78
CA LEU A 6 -21.61 16.49 -12.77
C LEU A 6 -22.85 16.32 -11.88
N ILE A 7 -22.90 17.04 -10.76
CA ILE A 7 -24.03 17.06 -9.83
C ILE A 7 -24.77 18.37 -10.05
N VAL A 8 -25.93 18.29 -10.67
CA VAL A 8 -26.80 19.42 -11.00
C VAL A 8 -27.93 19.56 -9.97
N GLY A 9 -28.34 20.79 -9.68
CA GLY A 9 -29.35 21.07 -8.65
C GLY A 9 -29.29 22.53 -8.22
N GLY A 10 -29.24 22.79 -6.91
CA GLY A 10 -29.04 24.13 -6.36
C GLY A 10 -27.73 24.82 -6.80
N GLY A 11 -27.57 26.08 -6.43
CA GLY A 11 -26.44 26.94 -6.82
C GLY A 11 -25.18 26.85 -5.94
N GLN A 12 -25.05 25.82 -5.09
CA GLN A 12 -23.86 25.63 -4.24
C GLN A 12 -22.58 25.47 -5.07
N GLU A 13 -21.41 25.70 -4.46
CA GLU A 13 -20.10 25.65 -5.11
C GLU A 13 -20.06 26.45 -6.44
N LEU A 14 -20.66 27.65 -6.44
CA LEU A 14 -20.79 28.53 -7.63
C LEU A 14 -21.52 27.86 -8.82
N GLY A 15 -22.41 26.90 -8.54
CA GLY A 15 -23.10 26.09 -9.53
C GLY A 15 -22.27 24.93 -10.11
N LEU A 16 -21.06 24.69 -9.59
CA LEU A 16 -20.18 23.61 -10.05
C LEU A 16 -20.51 22.25 -9.43
N ARG A 17 -21.13 22.25 -8.24
CA ARG A 17 -21.54 21.03 -7.53
C ARG A 17 -22.69 21.30 -6.57
N ALA A 18 -23.89 20.86 -6.94
CA ALA A 18 -25.08 21.03 -6.12
C ALA A 18 -25.11 20.14 -4.86
N GLY A 19 -25.93 20.55 -3.90
CA GLY A 19 -26.21 19.83 -2.64
C GLY A 19 -25.87 20.68 -1.41
N THR A 20 -26.66 20.56 -0.34
CA THR A 20 -26.39 21.25 0.93
C THR A 20 -24.96 20.95 1.41
N GLU A 21 -24.23 22.00 1.74
CA GLU A 21 -22.82 21.92 2.09
C GLU A 21 -22.62 21.06 3.34
N ASN A 22 -21.66 20.14 3.28
CA ASN A 22 -21.22 19.40 4.46
C ASN A 22 -20.32 20.29 5.32
N VAL A 23 -20.92 21.27 6.00
CA VAL A 23 -20.21 22.31 6.76
C VAL A 23 -19.23 21.71 7.78
N ALA A 24 -19.65 20.68 8.51
CA ALA A 24 -18.79 19.98 9.46
C ALA A 24 -17.60 19.29 8.77
N GLY A 25 -17.84 18.61 7.66
CA GLY A 25 -16.78 17.97 6.87
C GLY A 25 -15.81 18.97 6.25
N ILE A 26 -16.31 20.12 5.79
CA ILE A 26 -15.49 21.21 5.24
C ILE A 26 -14.58 21.79 6.33
N ALA A 27 -15.12 22.09 7.51
CA ALA A 27 -14.34 22.60 8.63
C ALA A 27 -13.28 21.58 9.12
N ALA A 28 -13.65 20.29 9.22
CA ALA A 28 -12.72 19.23 9.57
C ALA A 28 -11.62 19.04 8.52
N PHE A 29 -11.94 19.19 7.24
CA PHE A 29 -10.93 19.12 6.18
C PHE A 29 -9.93 20.27 6.26
N ALA A 30 -10.37 21.49 6.55
CA ALA A 30 -9.48 22.63 6.77
C ALA A 30 -8.50 22.35 7.93
N ALA A 31 -9.01 21.88 9.08
CA ALA A 31 -8.18 21.53 10.23
C ALA A 31 -7.18 20.40 9.91
N ALA A 32 -7.59 19.39 9.11
CA ALA A 32 -6.70 18.31 8.70
C ALA A 32 -5.55 18.82 7.80
N VAL A 33 -5.84 19.72 6.86
CA VAL A 33 -4.82 20.32 5.98
C VAL A 33 -3.79 21.11 6.80
N GLU A 34 -4.23 21.88 7.80
CA GLU A 34 -3.33 22.60 8.71
C GLU A 34 -2.44 21.65 9.52
N ALA A 35 -3.00 20.53 9.97
CA ALA A 35 -2.28 19.54 10.79
C ALA A 35 -1.27 18.68 9.99
N CYS A 36 -1.38 18.57 8.67
CA CYS A 36 -0.55 17.69 7.85
C CYS A 36 0.84 18.26 7.48
N GLN A 37 1.26 19.40 8.02
CA GLN A 37 2.56 19.99 7.72
C GLN A 37 3.71 19.31 8.49
N GLY A 38 4.74 18.81 7.78
CA GLY A 38 6.03 18.40 8.39
C GLY A 38 6.18 16.93 8.82
N ILE A 39 5.36 16.00 8.31
CA ILE A 39 5.33 14.58 8.73
C ILE A 39 6.48 13.72 8.10
N ASP A 40 7.24 14.26 7.14
CA ASP A 40 7.91 13.44 6.12
C ASP A 40 9.27 12.82 6.51
N GLU A 41 10.10 13.47 7.34
CA GLU A 41 11.52 13.10 7.46
C GLU A 41 11.79 11.83 8.27
N ALA A 42 11.16 11.68 9.44
CA ALA A 42 11.40 10.53 10.33
C ALA A 42 10.83 9.23 9.73
N VAL A 43 9.65 9.33 9.10
CA VAL A 43 8.99 8.23 8.39
C VAL A 43 9.87 7.73 7.24
N SER A 44 10.47 8.64 6.47
CA SER A 44 11.32 8.28 5.33
C SER A 44 12.55 7.46 5.72
N ARG A 45 13.20 7.77 6.84
CA ARG A 45 14.41 7.04 7.29
C ARG A 45 14.10 5.61 7.73
N ALA A 46 13.05 5.43 8.54
CA ALA A 46 12.65 4.10 8.99
C ALA A 46 12.21 3.20 7.82
N GLN A 47 11.42 3.75 6.90
CA GLN A 47 11.04 3.07 5.66
C GLN A 47 12.27 2.62 4.87
N ALA A 48 13.24 3.51 4.63
CA ALA A 48 14.43 3.19 3.85
C ALA A 48 15.27 2.05 4.48
N SER A 49 15.38 2.02 5.80
CA SER A 49 16.05 0.94 6.54
C SER A 49 15.37 -0.41 6.30
N VAL A 50 14.04 -0.47 6.45
CA VAL A 50 13.27 -1.69 6.20
C VAL A 50 13.35 -2.13 4.74
N GLU A 51 13.31 -1.19 3.79
CA GLU A 51 13.46 -1.51 2.37
C GLU A 51 14.81 -2.17 2.04
N ALA A 52 15.90 -1.74 2.69
CA ALA A 52 17.21 -2.36 2.52
C ALA A 52 17.19 -3.82 3.01
N SER A 53 16.68 -4.07 4.22
CA SER A 53 16.59 -5.42 4.78
C SER A 53 15.67 -6.34 3.97
N LEU A 54 14.56 -5.82 3.44
CA LEU A 54 13.67 -6.60 2.57
C LEU A 54 14.35 -7.01 1.25
N LYS A 55 15.19 -6.15 0.67
CA LYS A 55 15.93 -6.48 -0.56
C LYS A 55 16.89 -7.65 -0.35
N GLU A 56 17.48 -7.78 0.84
CA GLU A 56 18.31 -8.95 1.20
C GLU A 56 17.51 -10.26 1.19
N LEU A 57 16.19 -10.20 1.40
CA LEU A 57 15.26 -11.33 1.31
C LEU A 57 14.72 -11.56 -0.11
N GLY A 58 15.28 -10.91 -1.13
CA GLY A 58 14.86 -11.02 -2.52
C GLY A 58 13.60 -10.23 -2.87
N VAL A 59 13.14 -9.35 -1.98
CA VAL A 59 11.99 -8.48 -2.27
C VAL A 59 12.40 -7.40 -3.27
N THR A 60 11.57 -7.20 -4.29
CA THR A 60 11.71 -6.06 -5.20
C THR A 60 10.83 -4.91 -4.73
N ILE A 61 11.43 -3.75 -4.47
CA ILE A 61 10.70 -2.52 -4.16
C ILE A 61 10.36 -1.81 -5.48
N LEU A 62 9.08 -1.58 -5.72
CA LEU A 62 8.60 -0.94 -6.94
C LEU A 62 8.89 0.57 -6.92
N GLY A 63 9.54 1.06 -7.98
CA GLY A 63 9.92 2.47 -8.10
C GLY A 63 11.03 2.91 -7.14
N ALA A 64 11.91 1.99 -6.73
CA ALA A 64 12.99 2.27 -5.78
C ALA A 64 14.03 3.29 -6.27
N ASP A 65 14.10 3.50 -7.58
CA ASP A 65 15.05 4.36 -8.30
C ASP A 65 14.49 5.75 -8.63
N VAL A 66 13.24 6.04 -8.26
CA VAL A 66 12.56 7.31 -8.53
C VAL A 66 12.07 7.98 -7.25
N ALA A 67 11.74 9.27 -7.33
CA ALA A 67 11.11 9.99 -6.22
C ALA A 67 9.76 9.36 -5.87
N ARG A 68 9.53 9.10 -4.59
CA ARG A 68 8.32 8.48 -4.05
C ARG A 68 7.74 9.30 -2.90
N VAL A 69 6.45 9.13 -2.67
CA VAL A 69 5.78 9.70 -1.50
C VAL A 69 6.34 9.03 -0.23
N PRO A 70 6.87 9.79 0.73
CA PRO A 70 7.27 9.28 2.03
C PRO A 70 6.20 8.42 2.69
N GLY A 71 6.61 7.32 3.30
CA GLY A 71 5.71 6.43 4.03
C GLY A 71 4.94 5.43 3.18
N ILE A 72 5.11 5.44 1.85
CA ILE A 72 4.46 4.46 0.96
C ILE A 72 5.52 3.54 0.33
N MET A 73 5.42 2.26 0.65
CA MET A 73 6.23 1.20 0.08
C MET A 73 5.35 0.20 -0.68
N ALA A 74 5.60 0.04 -1.97
CA ALA A 74 5.03 -1.04 -2.77
C ALA A 74 6.11 -2.07 -3.06
N MET A 75 5.87 -3.32 -2.68
CA MET A 75 6.86 -4.39 -2.74
C MET A 75 6.29 -5.63 -3.41
N VAL A 76 7.14 -6.41 -4.08
CA VAL A 76 6.78 -7.71 -4.65
C VAL A 76 7.77 -8.76 -4.18
N GLN A 77 7.26 -9.93 -3.82
CA GLN A 77 8.04 -11.14 -3.57
C GLN A 77 7.62 -12.18 -4.63
N PRO A 78 8.46 -12.43 -5.66
CA PRO A 78 8.10 -13.27 -6.81
C PRO A 78 7.48 -14.63 -6.49
N ASP A 79 7.82 -15.22 -5.35
CA ASP A 79 7.35 -16.56 -5.00
C ASP A 79 6.21 -16.55 -3.99
N TRP A 80 5.72 -15.39 -3.53
CA TRP A 80 4.72 -15.31 -2.48
C TRP A 80 3.50 -14.48 -2.88
N ALA A 81 2.38 -15.16 -3.11
CA ALA A 81 1.14 -14.50 -3.52
C ALA A 81 0.62 -13.51 -2.47
N SER A 82 0.11 -12.36 -2.93
CA SER A 82 -0.32 -11.24 -2.07
C SER A 82 -1.46 -11.58 -1.12
N ASN A 83 -2.37 -12.49 -1.50
CA ASN A 83 -3.44 -12.97 -0.63
C ASN A 83 -2.89 -13.72 0.60
N LEU A 84 -1.83 -14.52 0.42
CA LEU A 84 -1.19 -15.23 1.52
C LEU A 84 -0.40 -14.28 2.42
N GLN A 85 0.28 -13.30 1.82
CA GLN A 85 0.94 -12.22 2.57
C GLN A 85 -0.07 -11.44 3.42
N LEU A 86 -1.23 -11.08 2.86
CA LEU A 86 -2.29 -10.38 3.59
C LEU A 86 -2.80 -11.18 4.79
N ILE A 87 -3.08 -12.47 4.61
CA ILE A 87 -3.52 -13.34 5.71
C ILE A 87 -2.44 -13.41 6.80
N GLN A 88 -1.17 -13.54 6.42
CA GLN A 88 -0.06 -13.58 7.37
C GLN A 88 0.05 -12.27 8.18
N MET A 89 -0.11 -11.12 7.52
CA MET A 89 -0.05 -9.83 8.20
C MET A 89 -1.27 -9.57 9.09
N ASP A 90 -2.46 -9.98 8.66
CA ASP A 90 -3.69 -9.93 9.45
C ASP A 90 -3.56 -10.77 10.74
N MET A 91 -3.03 -12.00 10.61
CA MET A 91 -2.73 -12.85 11.77
C MET A 91 -1.67 -12.26 12.71
N ALA A 92 -0.80 -11.38 12.21
CA ALA A 92 0.18 -10.64 13.01
C ALA A 92 -0.38 -9.32 13.57
N GLY A 93 -1.65 -9.00 13.30
CA GLY A 93 -2.32 -7.77 13.73
C GLY A 93 -1.76 -6.52 13.06
N ILE A 94 -1.34 -6.63 11.79
CA ILE A 94 -0.74 -5.54 11.01
C ILE A 94 -1.57 -5.34 9.73
N CYS A 95 -2.12 -4.13 9.59
CA CYS A 95 -2.95 -3.77 8.45
C CYS A 95 -2.08 -3.34 7.26
N VAL A 96 -2.20 -4.05 6.14
CA VAL A 96 -1.55 -3.73 4.86
C VAL A 96 -2.54 -3.94 3.71
N SER A 97 -2.18 -3.53 2.49
CA SER A 97 -3.03 -3.70 1.31
C SER A 97 -2.34 -4.55 0.23
N SER A 98 -3.11 -5.12 -0.69
CA SER A 98 -2.56 -5.75 -1.91
C SER A 98 -2.72 -4.82 -3.11
N GLY A 99 -1.76 -4.85 -4.03
CA GLY A 99 -1.78 -4.06 -5.27
C GLY A 99 -1.68 -2.54 -5.07
N SER A 100 -2.35 -1.76 -5.93
CA SER A 100 -2.25 -0.28 -5.93
C SER A 100 -3.16 0.40 -4.90
N ALA A 101 -4.29 -0.22 -4.54
CA ALA A 101 -5.23 0.21 -3.51
C ALA A 101 -6.24 -0.92 -3.22
N CYS A 102 -6.98 -0.84 -2.10
CA CYS A 102 -8.01 -1.81 -1.72
C CYS A 102 -8.97 -2.10 -2.89
N SER A 103 -8.87 -3.30 -3.45
CA SER A 103 -9.85 -3.83 -4.39
C SER A 103 -11.10 -4.28 -3.63
N SER A 104 -12.28 -3.99 -4.18
CA SER A 104 -13.62 -4.28 -3.64
C SER A 104 -13.87 -5.78 -3.35
N GLY A 105 -13.30 -6.30 -2.27
CA GLY A 105 -13.56 -7.63 -1.71
C GLY A 105 -12.95 -8.83 -2.46
N LYS A 106 -12.14 -8.63 -3.50
CA LYS A 106 -11.43 -9.72 -4.20
C LYS A 106 -9.97 -9.36 -4.38
N VAL A 107 -9.05 -10.14 -3.80
CA VAL A 107 -7.61 -10.02 -4.09
C VAL A 107 -7.42 -10.33 -5.58
N LYS A 108 -7.13 -9.30 -6.36
CA LYS A 108 -6.90 -9.40 -7.81
C LYS A 108 -5.52 -8.86 -8.12
N ALA A 109 -4.94 -9.35 -9.21
CA ALA A 109 -3.72 -8.81 -9.77
C ALA A 109 -3.82 -7.28 -9.95
N SER A 110 -2.78 -6.56 -9.51
CA SER A 110 -2.67 -5.11 -9.60
C SER A 110 -2.59 -4.65 -11.05
N ARG A 111 -3.60 -3.89 -11.50
CA ARG A 111 -3.61 -3.28 -12.84
C ARG A 111 -2.47 -2.27 -13.03
N VAL A 112 -2.06 -1.58 -11.96
CA VAL A 112 -0.95 -0.62 -12.01
C VAL A 112 0.37 -1.34 -12.20
N VAL A 113 0.64 -2.41 -11.46
CA VAL A 113 1.88 -3.18 -11.60
C VAL A 113 1.96 -3.86 -12.97
N ALA A 114 0.83 -4.33 -13.50
CA ALA A 114 0.75 -4.79 -14.88
C ALA A 114 1.06 -3.67 -15.89
N ALA A 115 0.52 -2.46 -15.68
CA ALA A 115 0.79 -1.30 -16.54
C ALA A 115 2.24 -0.79 -16.43
N MET A 116 2.92 -1.04 -15.31
CA MET A 116 4.37 -0.82 -15.14
C MET A 116 5.22 -1.86 -15.89
N GLY A 117 4.60 -2.82 -16.61
CA GLY A 117 5.31 -3.85 -17.37
C GLY A 117 5.64 -5.11 -16.57
N LEU A 118 5.05 -5.30 -15.39
CA LEU A 118 5.31 -6.44 -14.49
C LEU A 118 4.05 -7.31 -14.26
N PRO A 119 3.37 -7.82 -15.31
CA PRO A 119 2.10 -8.53 -15.16
C PRO A 119 2.21 -9.82 -14.33
N VAL A 120 3.36 -10.50 -14.37
CA VAL A 120 3.63 -11.73 -13.60
C VAL A 120 3.83 -11.46 -12.11
N MET A 121 4.05 -10.20 -11.73
CA MET A 121 4.23 -9.78 -10.33
C MET A 121 2.97 -9.10 -9.75
N ALA A 122 1.96 -8.90 -10.59
CA ALA A 122 0.79 -8.10 -10.23
C ALA A 122 -0.04 -8.72 -9.09
N ASP A 123 -0.07 -10.04 -8.96
CA ASP A 123 -0.76 -10.78 -7.89
C ASP A 123 0.12 -11.05 -6.66
N LYS A 124 1.38 -10.59 -6.67
CA LYS A 124 2.38 -10.77 -5.60
C LYS A 124 2.75 -9.46 -4.89
N THR A 125 1.99 -8.40 -5.19
CA THR A 125 2.24 -7.05 -4.70
C THR A 125 1.61 -6.82 -3.33
N LEU A 126 2.43 -6.38 -2.39
CA LEU A 126 2.01 -5.85 -1.09
C LEU A 126 2.29 -4.35 -1.04
N ARG A 127 1.36 -3.57 -0.48
CA ARG A 127 1.51 -2.14 -0.23
C ARG A 127 1.45 -1.88 1.27
N VAL A 128 2.51 -1.28 1.79
CA VAL A 128 2.64 -0.83 3.17
C VAL A 128 2.59 0.69 3.15
N SER A 129 1.75 1.27 4.00
CA SER A 129 1.55 2.72 4.04
C SER A 129 1.51 3.16 5.50
N SER A 130 2.34 4.12 5.86
CA SER A 130 2.35 4.75 7.18
C SER A 130 1.42 5.94 7.24
N GLY A 131 0.96 6.27 8.45
CA GLY A 131 0.22 7.49 8.76
C GLY A 131 0.98 8.38 9.74
N TRP A 132 0.35 9.48 10.17
CA TRP A 132 0.96 10.44 11.11
C TRP A 132 1.27 9.86 12.50
N THR A 133 0.63 8.75 12.89
CA THR A 133 0.92 8.04 14.14
C THR A 133 1.93 6.92 14.01
N THR A 134 2.40 6.61 12.80
CA THR A 134 3.35 5.52 12.59
C THR A 134 4.73 5.91 13.10
N THR A 135 5.31 5.03 13.89
CA THR A 135 6.64 5.19 14.48
C THR A 135 7.66 4.28 13.77
N PRO A 136 8.97 4.51 13.94
CA PRO A 136 9.98 3.58 13.47
C PRO A 136 9.78 2.14 13.98
N ALA A 137 9.32 1.98 15.23
CA ALA A 137 9.06 0.67 15.81
C ALA A 137 7.92 -0.10 15.09
N ASP A 138 6.97 0.60 14.46
CA ASP A 138 5.93 -0.05 13.66
C ASP A 138 6.50 -0.62 12.36
N TRP A 139 7.49 0.06 11.76
CA TRP A 139 8.22 -0.44 10.59
C TRP A 139 9.05 -1.67 10.95
N ASP A 140 9.74 -1.66 12.09
CA ASP A 140 10.47 -2.81 12.60
C ASP A 140 9.53 -4.00 12.86
N ARG A 141 8.41 -3.75 13.54
CA ARG A 141 7.38 -4.77 13.78
C ARG A 141 6.82 -5.35 12.48
N PHE A 142 6.62 -4.52 11.46
CA PHE A 142 6.22 -4.98 10.13
C PHE A 142 7.28 -5.90 9.53
N TYR A 143 8.56 -5.50 9.54
CA TYR A 143 9.66 -6.29 9.00
C TYR A 143 9.77 -7.65 9.70
N ASP A 144 9.76 -7.68 11.03
CA ASP A 144 9.86 -8.90 11.82
C ASP A 144 8.71 -9.87 11.54
N ALA A 145 7.48 -9.35 11.47
CA ALA A 145 6.31 -10.17 11.18
C ALA A 145 6.34 -10.72 9.74
N TRP A 146 6.70 -9.87 8.77
CA TRP A 146 6.75 -10.27 7.36
C TRP A 146 7.86 -11.28 7.09
N SER A 147 9.08 -11.02 7.57
CA SER A 147 10.25 -11.90 7.39
C SER A 147 10.02 -13.28 8.02
N LYS A 148 9.54 -13.34 9.26
CA LYS A 148 9.16 -14.60 9.93
C LYS A 148 8.06 -15.36 9.18
N GLY A 149 7.08 -14.63 8.65
CA GLY A 149 6.04 -15.18 7.78
C GLY A 149 6.64 -15.80 6.52
N TYR A 150 7.58 -15.11 5.89
CA TYR A 150 8.24 -15.56 4.67
C TYR A 150 9.11 -16.79 4.90
N GLU A 151 9.88 -16.83 5.98
CA GLU A 151 10.66 -18.02 6.35
C GLU A 151 9.76 -19.24 6.55
N THR A 152 8.61 -19.05 7.19
CA THR A 152 7.62 -20.11 7.40
C THR A 152 7.03 -20.58 6.07
N TYR A 153 6.73 -19.64 5.17
CA TYR A 153 6.29 -19.92 3.81
C TYR A 153 7.32 -20.77 3.04
N LEU A 154 8.59 -20.37 3.06
CA LEU A 154 9.69 -21.10 2.43
C LEU A 154 9.85 -22.52 3.00
N LYS A 155 9.84 -22.69 4.33
CA LYS A 155 9.96 -24.02 4.98
C LYS A 155 8.83 -24.97 4.57
N ARG A 156 7.63 -24.45 4.29
CA ARG A 156 6.48 -25.25 3.83
C ARG A 156 6.59 -25.62 2.36
N HIS A 157 7.09 -24.71 1.52
CA HIS A 157 7.15 -24.91 0.07
C HIS A 157 8.45 -25.60 -0.40
N ALA A 158 9.53 -25.55 0.39
CA ALA A 158 10.74 -26.34 0.16
C ALA A 158 10.50 -27.87 0.28
N LYS A 159 9.38 -28.28 0.90
CA LYS A 159 9.00 -29.69 1.10
C LYS A 159 7.96 -30.20 0.08
N ALA A 160 7.44 -29.35 -0.80
CA ALA A 160 6.49 -29.78 -1.81
C ALA A 160 7.25 -30.37 -3.01
N PRO A 161 7.00 -31.62 -3.43
CA PRO A 161 7.61 -32.15 -4.64
C PRO A 161 7.11 -31.34 -5.83
N VAL A 162 8.03 -30.93 -6.70
CA VAL A 162 7.71 -30.36 -8.01
C VAL A 162 6.89 -31.40 -8.76
N LYS A 163 5.58 -31.19 -8.88
CA LYS A 163 4.78 -31.95 -9.84
C LYS A 163 5.15 -31.42 -11.22
N GLU A 164 6.04 -32.13 -11.87
CA GLU A 164 6.34 -32.00 -13.29
C GLU A 164 5.01 -32.14 -14.04
N GLN A 165 4.57 -31.06 -14.70
CA GLN A 165 3.40 -31.08 -15.56
C GLN A 165 3.82 -31.74 -16.87
N ALA A 166 3.35 -32.98 -17.08
CA ALA A 166 3.43 -33.73 -18.32
C ALA A 166 2.43 -33.21 -19.37
#